data_AF-A0A659SGU9-F1
#
_entry.id   AF-A0A659SGU9-F1
#
_cell.length_a   1.000
_cell.length_b   1.000
_cell.length_c   1.000
_cell.angle_alpha   90.00
_cell.angle_beta   90.00
_cell.angle_gamma   90.00
#
_symmetry.space_group_name_H-M   'P 1'
#
loop_
_entity.id
_entity.type
_entity.pdbx_description
1 polymer ?
#
loop_
_entity_poly.entity_id
_entity_poly.type
_entity_poly.pdbx_seq_one_letter_code
_entity_poly.pdbx_strand_id
1 'polypeptide(L)' 'MKKIGVVLSGCGVYDGAEIHEAVLTLLAIARSGAQAVCFAPDKPQADVINHLTGEAMAETRNVLIEAARITRGDIRP' A
#
# COMPACT_ATOMS: atom_id res chain seq x y z
N MET A 1 -16.32 4.77 -17.39
CA MET A 1 -15.50 3.81 -16.61
C MET A 1 -15.68 4.11 -15.14
N LYS A 2 -16.04 3.11 -14.30
CA LYS A 2 -16.16 3.34 -12.85
C LYS A 2 -14.78 3.54 -12.25
N LYS A 3 -14.66 4.48 -11.29
CA LYS A 3 -13.43 4.73 -10.54
C LYS A 3 -13.61 4.22 -9.12
N ILE A 4 -12.68 3.40 -8.63
CA ILE A 4 -12.73 2.78 -7.32
C ILE A 4 -11.57 3.31 -6.49
N GLY A 5 -11.88 3.98 -5.38
CA GLY A 5 -10.86 4.41 -4.43
C GLY A 5 -10.30 3.20 -3.67
N VAL A 6 -8.97 3.10 -3.60
CA VAL A 6 -8.27 2.07 -2.82
C VAL A 6 -7.35 2.78 -1.85
N VAL A 7 -7.56 2.57 -0.55
CA VAL A 7 -6.73 3.17 0.50
C VAL A 7 -5.70 2.16 0.97
N LEU A 8 -4.43 2.55 0.97
CA LEU A 8 -3.30 1.74 1.39
C LEU A 8 -2.64 2.35 2.64
N SER A 9 -1.92 1.52 3.39
CA SER A 9 -1.30 1.87 4.67
C SER A 9 0.23 1.69 4.72
N GLY A 10 0.87 1.36 3.59
CA GLY A 10 2.31 1.07 3.48
C GLY A 10 2.54 -0.10 2.52
N CYS A 11 3.63 -0.86 2.68
CA CYS A 11 3.96 -1.99 1.80
C CYS A 11 4.56 -3.18 2.57
N GLY A 12 3.70 -3.95 3.24
CA GLY A 12 4.10 -5.07 4.09
C GLY A 12 3.01 -5.39 5.11
N VAL A 13 2.74 -6.66 5.38
CA VAL A 13 1.61 -7.08 6.24
C VAL A 13 1.75 -6.60 7.69
N TYR A 14 2.98 -6.47 8.20
CA TYR A 14 3.20 -6.11 9.60
C TYR A 14 3.18 -4.61 9.86
N ASP A 15 3.46 -3.78 8.85
CA ASP A 15 3.64 -2.34 9.01
C ASP A 15 2.99 -1.48 7.91
N GLY A 16 2.18 -2.09 7.05
CA GLY A 16 1.53 -1.45 5.92
C GLY A 16 0.34 -2.23 5.37
N ALA A 17 0.13 -2.15 4.06
CA ALA A 17 -0.89 -2.97 3.38
C ALA A 17 -0.32 -4.36 3.05
N GLU A 18 -1.14 -5.40 3.23
CA GLU A 18 -0.80 -6.74 2.77
C GLU A 18 -0.68 -6.74 1.23
N ILE A 19 0.48 -7.16 0.74
CA ILE A 19 0.89 -6.92 -0.65
C ILE A 19 0.05 -7.77 -1.59
N HIS A 20 -0.24 -9.03 -1.25
CA HIS A 20 -1.01 -9.91 -2.11
C HIS A 20 -2.47 -9.48 -2.20
N GLU A 21 -3.12 -9.13 -1.09
CA GLU A 21 -4.49 -8.61 -1.04
C GLU A 21 -4.60 -7.33 -1.86
N ALA A 22 -3.65 -6.41 -1.72
CA ALA A 22 -3.62 -5.18 -2.51
C ALA A 22 -3.50 -5.49 -4.01
N VAL A 23 -2.56 -6.35 -4.42
CA VAL A 23 -2.37 -6.71 -5.83
C VAL A 23 -3.60 -7.44 -6.40
N LEU A 24 -4.19 -8.38 -5.65
CA LEU A 24 -5.39 -9.10 -6.06
C LEU A 24 -6.60 -8.17 -6.19
N THR A 25 -6.73 -7.20 -5.28
CA THR A 25 -7.77 -6.17 -5.34
C THR A 25 -7.63 -5.32 -6.60
N LEU A 26 -6.42 -4.81 -6.88
CA LEU A 26 -6.16 -4.02 -8.08
C LEU A 26 -6.39 -4.83 -9.36
N LEU A 27 -5.97 -6.11 -9.37
CA LEU A 27 -6.21 -7.02 -10.49
C LEU A 27 -7.72 -7.26 -10.72
N ALA A 28 -8.49 -7.46 -9.65
CA ALA A 28 -9.93 -7.67 -9.75
C ALA A 28 -10.64 -6.43 -10.31
N ILE A 29 -10.31 -5.23 -9.82
CA ILE A 29 -10.84 -3.96 -10.33
C ILE A 29 -10.57 -3.82 -11.83
N ALA A 30 -9.32 -4.07 -12.25
CA ALA A 30 -8.92 -4.00 -13.66
C ALA A 30 -9.66 -5.03 -14.53
N ARG A 31 -9.76 -6.30 -14.07
CA ARG A 31 -10.49 -7.36 -14.78
C ARG A 31 -11.98 -7.07 -14.92
N SER A 32 -12.57 -6.31 -13.99
CA SER A 32 -13.95 -5.84 -14.08
C SER A 32 -14.15 -4.58 -14.95
N GLY A 33 -13.11 -4.10 -15.64
CA GLY A 33 -13.18 -2.93 -16.52
C GLY A 33 -13.33 -1.60 -15.77
N ALA A 34 -12.93 -1.54 -14.50
CA ALA A 34 -12.90 -0.33 -13.70
C ALA A 34 -11.45 0.18 -13.52
N GLN A 35 -11.32 1.43 -13.09
CA GLN A 35 -10.04 2.06 -12.78
C GLN A 35 -9.87 2.17 -11.27
N ALA A 36 -8.78 1.61 -10.73
CA ALA A 36 -8.37 1.88 -9.36
C ALA A 36 -7.76 3.30 -9.27
N VAL A 37 -8.07 4.01 -8.18
CA VAL A 37 -7.41 5.27 -7.82
C VAL A 37 -6.90 5.09 -6.39
N CYS A 38 -5.59 4.98 -6.25
CA CYS A 38 -4.98 4.63 -4.98
C CYS A 38 -4.66 5.89 -4.15
N PHE A 39 -4.82 5.75 -2.84
CA PHE A 39 -4.54 6.78 -1.85
C PHE A 39 -3.78 6.17 -0.67
N ALA A 40 -2.92 6.97 -0.04
CA ALA A 40 -2.29 6.62 1.24
C ALA A 40 -1.90 7.91 1.96
N PRO A 41 -2.03 7.98 3.29
CA PRO A 41 -1.71 9.20 4.02
C PRO A 41 -0.21 9.52 3.94
N ASP A 42 0.12 10.79 3.67
CA ASP A 42 1.49 11.29 3.71
C ASP A 42 1.94 11.55 5.16
N LYS A 43 2.31 10.47 5.86
CA LYS A 43 2.77 10.51 7.25
C LYS A 43 3.74 9.36 7.57
N PRO A 44 4.50 9.43 8.67
CA PRO A 44 5.26 8.29 9.16
C PRO A 44 4.38 7.07 9.47
N GLN A 45 4.92 5.87 9.21
CA GLN A 45 4.37 4.62 9.76
C GLN A 45 4.48 4.64 11.29
N ALA A 46 3.60 3.89 11.97
CA ALA A 46 3.66 3.74 13.42
C ALA A 46 4.95 3.01 13.83
N ASP A 47 5.19 1.86 13.17
CA ASP A 47 6.34 1.00 13.38
C ASP A 47 6.94 0.61 12.02
N VAL A 48 8.17 0.10 12.03
CA VAL A 48 8.79 -0.52 10.85
C VAL A 48 9.28 -1.90 11.25
N ILE A 49 8.84 -2.93 10.52
CA ILE A 49 9.05 -4.32 10.91
C ILE A 49 9.94 -5.03 9.89
N ASN A 50 10.98 -5.70 10.39
CA ASN A 50 11.74 -6.63 9.57
C ASN A 50 10.87 -7.87 9.31
N HIS A 51 10.37 -8.00 8.09
CA HIS A 51 9.48 -9.11 7.73
C HIS A 51 10.18 -10.49 7.73
N LEU A 52 11.52 -10.56 7.76
CA LEU A 52 12.25 -11.81 7.90
C LEU A 52 12.25 -12.32 9.34
N THR A 53 12.39 -11.42 10.33
CA THR A 53 12.52 -11.78 11.74
C THR A 53 11.27 -11.52 12.57
N GLY A 54 10.37 -10.67 12.08
CA GLY A 54 9.19 -10.18 12.81
C GLY A 54 9.50 -9.09 13.84
N GLU A 55 10.74 -8.61 13.90
CA GLU A 55 11.19 -7.65 14.92
C GLU A 55 11.09 -6.20 14.42
N ALA A 56 10.87 -5.28 15.35
CA ALA A 56 10.88 -3.85 15.07
C ALA A 56 12.29 -3.36 14.70
N MET A 57 12.35 -2.47 13.72
CA MET A 57 13.56 -1.80 13.28
C MET A 57 13.57 -0.35 13.77
N ALA A 58 14.73 0.13 14.21
CA ALA A 58 14.94 1.51 14.63
C ALA A 58 15.09 2.45 13.42
N GLU A 59 14.07 2.49 12.56
CA GLU A 59 14.02 3.34 11.37
C GLU A 59 12.63 3.97 11.21
N THR A 60 12.51 4.94 10.30
CA THR A 60 11.25 5.60 9.99
C THR A 60 11.00 5.53 8.50
N ARG A 61 9.79 5.12 8.15
CA ARG A 61 9.29 5.10 6.78
C ARG A 61 8.00 5.90 6.66
N ASN A 62 7.72 6.42 5.48
CA ASN A 62 6.50 7.17 5.21
C ASN A 62 5.48 6.26 4.49
N VAL A 63 4.24 6.30 4.96
CA VAL A 63 3.14 5.44 4.48
C VAL A 63 2.88 5.62 2.98
N LEU A 64 2.79 6.86 2.49
CA LEU A 64 2.57 7.15 1.07
C LEU A 64 3.73 6.66 0.20
N ILE A 65 4.98 6.91 0.64
CA ILE A 65 6.19 6.51 -0.09
C ILE A 65 6.27 4.99 -0.19
N GLU A 66 6.01 4.26 0.89
CA GLU A 66 6.05 2.80 0.86
C GLU A 66 4.89 2.23 0.05
N ALA A 67 3.66 2.73 0.21
CA ALA A 67 2.51 2.30 -0.59
C ALA A 67 2.70 2.52 -2.11
N ALA A 68 3.48 3.54 -2.52
CA ALA A 68 3.82 3.77 -3.92
C ALA A 68 4.55 2.59 -4.59
N ARG A 69 5.19 1.71 -3.81
CA ARG A 69 5.81 0.47 -4.30
C ARG A 69 4.76 -0.49 -4.89
N ILE A 70 3.61 -0.63 -4.21
CA ILE A 70 2.50 -1.50 -4.65
C ILE A 70 1.87 -0.93 -5.93
N THR A 71 1.63 0.38 -5.96
CA THR A 71 0.91 1.05 -7.04
C THR A 71 1.78 1.47 -8.22
N ARG A 72 3.08 1.13 -8.17
CA ARG A 72 4.08 1.52 -9.19
C ARG A 72 4.13 3.04 -9.41
N GLY A 73 3.95 3.80 -8.34
CA GLY A 73 3.98 5.27 -8.34
C GLY A 73 2.65 5.97 -8.63
N ASP A 74 1.58 5.26 -9.04
CA ASP A 74 0.26 5.87 -9.26
C ASP A 74 -0.56 5.90 -7.96
N ILE A 75 -0.23 6.84 -7.07
CA ILE A 75 -0.87 7.03 -5.77
C ILE A 75 -0.92 8.50 -5.38
N ARG A 76 -1.91 8.86 -4.56
CA ARG A 76 -2.13 10.24 -4.07
C ARG A 76 -2.15 10.27 -2.53
N PRO A 77 -1.84 11.43 -1.92
CA PRO A 77 -2.06 11.64 -0.48
C PRO A 77 -3.54 11.47 -0.08
#